data_AF-A0A2E9AF72-F1
#
_entry.id   AF-A0A2E9AF72-F1
#
_cell.length_a   1.000
_cell.length_b   1.000
_cell.length_c   1.000
_cell.angle_alpha   90.00
_cell.angle_beta   90.00
_cell.angle_gamma   90.00
#
_symmetry.space_group_name_H-M   'P 1'
#
loop_
_entity.id
_entity.type
_entity.pdbx_description
1 polymer ?
#
loop_
_entity_poly.entity_id
_entity_poly.type
_entity_poly.pdbx_seq_one_letter_code
_entity_poly.pdbx_strand_id
1 'polypeptide(L)'
;MRSIEDIAARLAQALPPQVAPLRDELHANFRTILQGQLARLDLVPREEFEAAREMLAHTRRKLDALEAQVAALEAERDNAAGR
;
A
#
# COMPACT_ATOMS: atom_id res chain seq x y z
N MET A 1 -6.42 -9.74 -3.04
CA MET A 1 -6.30 -9.23 -1.66
C MET A 1 -6.27 -10.46 -0.77
N ARG A 2 -5.13 -10.79 -0.13
CA ARG A 2 -5.11 -11.91 0.82
C ARG A 2 -6.02 -11.51 1.98
N SER A 3 -7.16 -12.17 2.12
CA SER A 3 -8.08 -11.88 3.19
C SER A 3 -7.50 -12.40 4.51
N ILE A 4 -7.89 -11.78 5.62
CA ILE A 4 -7.57 -12.32 6.96
C ILE A 4 -8.09 -13.77 7.07
N GLU A 5 -9.21 -14.07 6.40
CA GLU A 5 -9.74 -15.42 6.19
C GLU A 5 -8.72 -16.38 5.54
N ASP A 6 -8.03 -15.98 4.47
CA ASP A 6 -7.05 -16.85 3.79
C ASP A 6 -5.86 -17.18 4.69
N ILE A 7 -5.44 -16.21 5.51
CA ILE A 7 -4.33 -16.37 6.45
C ILE A 7 -4.76 -17.30 7.60
N ALA A 8 -5.96 -17.07 8.16
CA ALA A 8 -6.52 -17.91 9.21
C ALA A 8 -6.75 -19.35 8.72
N ALA A 9 -7.26 -19.54 7.50
CA ALA A 9 -7.46 -20.85 6.89
C ALA A 9 -6.14 -21.60 6.65
N ARG A 10 -5.09 -20.91 6.18
CA ARG A 10 -3.75 -21.52 6.01
C ARG A 10 -3.13 -21.92 7.33
N LEU A 11 -3.29 -21.10 8.37
CA LEU A 11 -2.86 -21.43 9.73
C LEU A 11 -3.61 -22.66 10.27
N ALA A 12 -4.92 -22.73 10.05
CA ALA A 12 -5.74 -23.87 10.45
C ALA A 12 -5.36 -25.16 9.71
N GLN A 13 -4.96 -25.08 8.44
CA GLN A 13 -4.48 -26.22 7.65
C GLN A 13 -3.09 -26.71 8.07
N ALA A 14 -2.28 -25.85 8.69
CA ALA A 14 -0.96 -26.20 9.22
C ALA A 14 -1.04 -26.88 10.60
N LEU A 15 -2.24 -27.07 11.16
CA LEU A 15 -2.43 -27.70 12.46
C LEU A 15 -2.21 -29.22 12.42
N PRO A 16 -1.59 -29.82 13.46
CA PRO A 16 -1.45 -31.26 13.56
C PRO A 16 -2.80 -32.00 13.59
N PRO A 17 -2.88 -33.25 13.08
CA PRO A 17 -4.13 -34.01 13.04
C PRO A 17 -4.73 -34.28 14.43
N GLN A 18 -3.92 -34.24 15.49
CA GLN A 18 -4.37 -34.43 16.88
C GLN A 18 -5.27 -33.30 17.38
N VAL A 19 -5.21 -32.11 16.78
CA VAL A 19 -6.03 -30.93 17.14
C VAL A 19 -7.12 -30.63 16.11
N ALA A 20 -7.28 -31.47 15.09
CA ALA A 20 -8.31 -31.35 14.06
C ALA A 20 -9.76 -31.23 14.59
N PRO A 21 -10.15 -31.88 15.71
CA PRO A 21 -11.50 -31.70 16.29
C PRO A 21 -11.75 -30.27 16.80
N LEU A 22 -10.70 -29.53 17.18
CA LEU A 22 -10.76 -28.14 17.66
C LEU A 22 -10.47 -27.11 16.55
N ARG A 23 -10.35 -27.54 15.29
CA ARG A 23 -9.94 -26.68 14.16
C ARG A 23 -10.80 -25.43 14.03
N ASP A 24 -12.11 -25.55 14.20
CA ASP A 24 -13.04 -24.43 13.99
C ASP A 24 -12.96 -23.40 15.14
N GLU A 25 -12.76 -23.85 16.39
CA GLU A 25 -12.49 -22.97 17.54
C GLU A 25 -11.13 -22.28 17.41
N LEU A 26 -10.10 -23.01 16.97
CA LEU A 26 -8.77 -22.45 16.72
C LEU A 26 -8.80 -21.43 15.58
N HIS A 27 -9.55 -21.68 14.52
CA HIS A 27 -9.73 -20.75 13.41
C HIS A 27 -10.35 -19.42 13.89
N ALA A 28 -11.40 -19.48 14.70
CA ALA A 28 -12.03 -18.29 15.29
C ALA A 28 -11.05 -17.53 16.20
N ASN A 29 -10.30 -18.24 17.03
CA ASN A 29 -9.28 -17.64 17.89
C ASN A 29 -8.15 -16.99 17.09
N PHE A 30 -7.64 -17.65 16.04
CA PHE A 30 -6.63 -17.08 15.16
C PHE A 30 -7.10 -15.82 14.45
N ARG A 31 -8.36 -15.78 13.98
CA ARG A 31 -8.94 -14.58 13.38
C ARG A 31 -8.91 -13.41 14.36
N THR A 32 -9.39 -13.61 15.58
CA THR A 32 -9.40 -12.57 16.62
C THR A 32 -7.99 -12.10 16.98
N ILE A 33 -7.05 -13.03 17.15
CA ILE A 33 -5.65 -12.69 17.44
C ILE A 33 -5.04 -11.90 16.28
N LEU A 34 -5.21 -12.35 15.03
CA LEU A 34 -4.69 -11.67 13.84
C LEU A 34 -5.29 -10.28 13.70
N GLN A 35 -6.59 -10.12 13.88
CA GLN A 35 -7.24 -8.81 13.88
C GLN A 35 -6.68 -7.89 14.96
N GLY A 36 -6.50 -8.41 16.18
CA GLY A 36 -5.90 -7.68 17.29
C GLY A 36 -4.44 -7.30 17.04
N GLN A 37 -3.63 -8.19 16.45
CA GLN A 37 -2.23 -7.87 16.12
C GLN A 37 -2.13 -6.88 14.96
N LEU A 38 -2.93 -7.03 13.90
CA LEU A 38 -2.94 -6.08 12.78
C LEU A 38 -3.40 -4.68 13.24
N ALA A 39 -4.36 -4.59 14.15
CA ALA A 39 -4.79 -3.31 14.72
C ALA A 39 -3.70 -2.62 15.57
N ARG A 40 -2.69 -3.36 16.04
CA ARG A 40 -1.52 -2.81 16.75
C ARG A 40 -0.38 -2.42 15.82
N LEU A 41 -0.45 -2.78 14.55
CA LEU A 41 0.48 -2.28 13.54
C LEU A 41 0.01 -0.89 13.10
N ASP A 42 0.95 -0.01 12.76
CA ASP A 42 0.67 1.32 12.21
C ASP A 42 0.20 1.20 10.75
N LEU A 43 -1.00 0.65 10.57
CA LEU A 43 -1.59 0.40 9.27
C LEU A 43 -2.30 1.66 8.79
N VAL A 44 -1.95 2.09 7.58
CA VAL A 44 -2.68 3.16 6.88
C VAL A 44 -3.93 2.57 6.24
N PRO A 45 -5.13 3.15 6.45
CA PRO A 45 -6.33 2.74 5.75
C PRO A 45 -6.12 2.77 4.23
N ARG A 46 -6.75 1.81 3.53
CA ARG A 46 -6.57 1.71 2.08
C ARG A 46 -7.00 2.99 1.36
N GLU A 47 -8.09 3.60 1.77
CA GLU A 47 -8.59 4.84 1.17
C GLU A 47 -7.58 5.97 1.29
N GLU A 48 -6.95 6.13 2.45
CA GLU A 48 -5.89 7.13 2.69
C GLU A 48 -4.65 6.84 1.83
N PHE A 49 -4.26 5.57 1.72
CA PHE A 49 -3.15 5.17 0.87
C PHE A 49 -3.40 5.48 -0.61
N GLU A 50 -4.59 5.16 -1.14
CA GLU A 50 -4.92 5.45 -2.53
C GLU A 50 -5.01 6.96 -2.79
N ALA A 51 -5.55 7.75 -1.84
CA ALA A 51 -5.56 9.21 -1.93
C ALA A 51 -4.14 9.80 -1.99
N ALA A 52 -3.24 9.33 -1.13
CA ALA A 52 -1.83 9.76 -1.14
C ALA A 52 -1.13 9.40 -2.46
N ARG A 53 -1.42 8.22 -3.02
CA ARG A 53 -0.90 7.81 -4.33
C ARG A 53 -1.39 8.71 -5.46
N GLU A 54 -2.67 9.08 -5.46
CA GLU A 54 -3.22 9.99 -6.46
C GLU A 54 -2.59 11.38 -6.36
N MET A 55 -2.43 11.90 -5.14
CA MET A 55 -1.71 13.15 -4.89
C MET A 55 -0.28 13.09 -5.43
N LEU A 56 0.46 12.01 -5.18
CA LEU A 56 1.82 11.82 -5.71
C LEU A 56 1.85 11.77 -7.25
N ALA A 57 0.89 11.09 -7.87
CA ALA A 57 0.79 11.05 -9.33
C ALA A 57 0.48 12.45 -9.91
N HIS A 58 -0.31 13.24 -9.20
CA HIS A 58 -0.60 14.63 -9.58
C HIS A 58 0.61 15.55 -9.43
N THR A 59 1.32 15.47 -8.30
CA THR A 59 2.53 16.28 -8.09
C THR A 59 3.61 15.92 -9.09
N ARG A 60 3.76 14.63 -9.45
CA ARG A 60 4.70 14.22 -10.50
C ARG A 60 4.39 14.86 -11.85
N ARG A 61 3.12 14.82 -12.28
CA ARG A 61 2.71 15.47 -13.54
C ARG A 61 2.97 16.98 -13.53
N LYS A 62 2.70 17.64 -12.40
CA LYS A 62 2.98 19.08 -12.25
C LYS A 62 4.48 19.38 -12.27
N LEU A 63 5.29 18.53 -11.65
CA LEU A 63 6.74 18.65 -11.64
C LEU A 63 7.29 18.53 -13.07
N ASP A 64 6.91 17.49 -13.81
CA ASP A 64 7.36 17.27 -15.19
C ASP A 64 6.98 18.48 -16.09
N ALA A 65 5.80 19.07 -15.89
CA ALA A 65 5.36 20.26 -16.63
C ALA A 65 6.15 21.53 -16.27
N LEU A 66 6.57 21.68 -15.02
CA LEU A 66 7.41 22.80 -14.59
C LEU A 66 8.85 22.63 -15.10
N GLU A 67 9.40 21.41 -15.05
CA GLU A 67 10.71 21.10 -15.62
C GLU A 67 10.76 21.43 -17.13
N ALA A 68 9.71 21.09 -17.88
CA ALA A 68 9.61 21.45 -19.29
C ALA A 68 9.53 22.98 -19.54
N GLN A 69 8.79 23.70 -18.70
CA GLN A 69 8.72 25.17 -18.80
C GLN A 69 10.07 25.83 -18.50
N VAL A 70 10.77 25.37 -17.47
CA VAL A 70 12.11 25.87 -17.13
C VAL A 70 13.07 25.62 -18.28
N ALA A 71 13.10 24.40 -18.83
CA ALA A 71 13.98 24.08 -19.96
C ALA A 71 13.70 24.95 -21.21
N ALA A 72 12.43 25.23 -21.50
CA ALA A 72 12.06 26.12 -22.60
C ALA A 72 12.57 27.56 -22.37
N LEU A 73 12.38 28.10 -21.16
CA LEU A 73 12.85 29.43 -20.79
C LEU A 73 14.39 29.54 -20.79
N GLU A 74 15.08 28.51 -20.31
CA GLU A 74 16.54 28.44 -20.37
C GLU A 74 17.05 28.44 -21.81
N ALA A 75 16.41 27.68 -22.70
CA ALA A 75 16.74 27.67 -24.13
C ALA A 75 16.47 29.03 -24.80
N GLU A 76 15.36 29.69 -24.48
CA GLU A 76 15.05 31.04 -24.98
C GLU A 76 16.10 32.07 -24.53
N ARG A 77 16.50 32.03 -23.25
CA ARG A 77 17.53 32.90 -22.69
C ARG A 77 18.88 32.69 -23.39
N ASP A 78 19.29 31.44 -23.59
CA ASP A 78 20.58 31.12 -24.21
C ASP A 78 20.60 31.55 -25.70
N ASN A 79 19.48 31.39 -26.41
CA ASN A 79 19.30 31.91 -27.77
C ASN A 79 19.27 33.45 -27.86
N ALA A 80 18.89 34.14 -26.79
CA ALA A 80 18.94 35.59 -26.70
C ALA A 80 20.34 36.11 -26.35
N ALA A 81 21.13 35.37 -25.56
CA ALA A 81 22.49 35.72 -25.18
C ALA A 81 23.54 35.39 -26.26
N GLY A 82 23.23 34.46 -27.18
CA GLY A 82 24.08 34.11 -28.32
C GLY A 82 23.90 35.00 -29.57
N ARG A 83 23.05 36.01 -29.53
CA ARG A 83 22.87 37.04 -30.56
C ARG A 83 23.48 38.37 -30.09
#